data_AF-A0A5B8UYM8-F1
#
_entry.id   AF-A0A5B8UYM8-F1
#
_cell.length_a   1.000
_cell.length_b   1.000
_cell.length_c   1.000
_cell.angle_alpha   90.00
_cell.angle_beta   90.00
_cell.angle_gamma   90.00
#
_symmetry.space_group_name_H-M   'P 1'
#
loop_
_entity.id
_entity.type
_entity.pdbx_description
1 polymer ?
#
loop_
_entity_poly.entity_id
_entity_poly.type
_entity_poly.pdbx_seq_one_letter_code
_entity_poly.pdbx_strand_id
1 'polypeptide(L)'
;MVEPLNPNTMFCQKAQTIIDLQERGYDHDFVLDKETIWCVQHEVPVYPDDFEIVEVHHCGAQLDELSSCVIYGIRLYNYDIKGIMMSRYTTLYNGVSIRMWTKLNNAVAALTGELACA
;
A
#
# COMPACT_ATOMS: atom_id res chain seq x y z
N MET A 1 12.20 26.48 9.15
CA MET A 1 10.91 26.29 9.87
C MET A 1 10.05 25.48 8.93
N VAL A 2 9.83 24.19 9.21
CA VAL A 2 8.91 23.37 8.42
C VAL A 2 7.52 23.70 8.94
N GLU A 3 6.69 24.32 8.12
CA GLU A 3 5.28 24.52 8.44
C GLU A 3 4.64 23.16 8.70
N PRO A 4 3.88 22.97 9.79
CA PRO A 4 3.14 21.74 9.97
C PRO A 4 2.18 21.59 8.78
N LEU A 5 2.30 20.49 8.06
CA LEU A 5 1.44 20.18 6.92
C LEU A 5 -0.03 20.28 7.36
N ASN A 6 -0.77 21.17 6.71
CA ASN A 6 -2.20 21.33 6.91
C ASN A 6 -2.90 19.96 6.70
N PRO A 7 -3.71 19.49 7.67
CA PRO A 7 -4.45 18.23 7.54
C PRO A 7 -5.22 18.11 6.21
N ASN A 8 -5.77 19.22 5.72
CA ASN A 8 -6.51 19.27 4.45
C ASN A 8 -5.62 18.94 3.24
N THR A 9 -4.36 19.34 3.26
CA THR A 9 -3.40 19.05 2.16
C THR A 9 -3.09 17.56 2.07
N MET A 10 -3.02 16.88 3.23
CA MET A 10 -2.69 15.46 3.30
C MET A 10 -3.85 14.56 2.83
N PHE A 11 -5.09 14.95 3.14
CA PHE A 11 -6.29 14.29 2.58
C PHE A 11 -6.34 14.44 1.05
N CYS A 12 -6.00 15.62 0.52
CA CYS A 12 -5.95 15.84 -0.92
C CYS A 12 -4.90 14.95 -1.62
N GLN A 13 -3.72 14.74 -1.03
CA GLN A 13 -2.69 13.87 -1.62
C GLN A 13 -3.16 12.42 -1.73
N LYS A 14 -3.76 11.87 -0.66
CA LYS A 14 -4.31 10.50 -0.66
C LYS A 14 -5.39 10.34 -1.72
N ALA A 15 -6.32 11.28 -1.77
CA ALA A 15 -7.41 11.26 -2.74
C ALA A 15 -6.89 11.33 -4.17
N GLN A 16 -5.95 12.24 -4.47
CA GLN A 16 -5.35 12.36 -5.80
C GLN A 16 -4.65 11.07 -6.22
N THR A 17 -3.88 10.45 -5.31
CA THR A 17 -3.17 9.19 -5.59
C THR A 17 -4.15 8.07 -5.94
N ILE A 18 -5.27 7.96 -5.22
CA ILE A 18 -6.31 6.96 -5.49
C ILE A 18 -6.99 7.24 -6.84
N ILE A 19 -7.34 8.50 -7.12
CA ILE A 19 -7.95 8.89 -8.40
C ILE A 19 -7.01 8.55 -9.56
N ASP A 20 -5.73 8.91 -9.46
CA ASP A 20 -4.73 8.62 -10.49
C ASP A 20 -4.52 7.11 -10.72
N LEU A 21 -4.66 6.29 -9.67
CA LEU A 21 -4.65 4.83 -9.79
C LEU A 21 -5.93 4.31 -10.46
N GLN A 22 -7.10 4.81 -10.06
CA GLN A 22 -8.38 4.41 -10.63
C GLN A 22 -8.46 4.76 -12.12
N GLU A 23 -7.99 5.94 -12.54
CA GLU A 23 -7.92 6.34 -13.95
C GLU A 23 -7.02 5.42 -14.80
N ARG A 24 -6.07 4.74 -14.17
CA ARG A 24 -5.18 3.74 -14.80
C ARG A 24 -5.70 2.31 -14.71
N GLY A 25 -6.93 2.12 -14.23
CA GLY A 25 -7.62 0.83 -14.17
C GLY A 25 -7.31 -0.01 -12.93
N TYR A 26 -6.85 0.60 -11.83
CA TYR A 26 -6.83 -0.06 -10.52
C TYR A 26 -8.20 0.12 -9.85
N ASP A 27 -9.13 -0.77 -10.17
CA ASP A 27 -10.56 -0.65 -9.83
C ASP A 27 -11.03 -1.61 -8.73
N HIS A 28 -10.13 -2.47 -8.24
CA HIS A 28 -10.39 -3.34 -7.10
C HIS A 28 -9.85 -2.76 -5.79
N ASP A 29 -10.51 -3.10 -4.68
CA ASP A 29 -10.09 -2.73 -3.34
C ASP A 29 -9.54 -3.97 -2.63
N PHE A 30 -8.35 -3.82 -2.08
CA PHE A 30 -7.69 -4.84 -1.28
C PHE A 30 -7.52 -4.36 0.16
N VAL A 31 -7.81 -5.25 1.10
CA VAL A 31 -7.61 -5.00 2.53
C VAL A 31 -6.60 -6.00 3.06
N LEU A 32 -5.60 -5.52 3.81
CA LEU A 32 -4.62 -6.40 4.43
C LEU A 32 -5.28 -7.27 5.51
N ASP A 33 -5.15 -8.59 5.39
CA ASP A 33 -5.67 -9.56 6.36
C ASP A 33 -4.60 -10.60 6.72
N LYS A 34 -3.79 -10.28 7.73
CA LYS A 34 -2.75 -11.13 8.33
C LYS A 34 -1.80 -11.81 7.33
N GLU A 35 -2.19 -12.95 6.78
CA GLU A 35 -1.42 -13.76 5.84
C GLU A 35 -1.76 -13.50 4.37
N THR A 36 -2.86 -12.80 4.09
CA THR A 36 -3.42 -12.56 2.76
C THR A 36 -3.82 -11.10 2.58
N ILE A 37 -4.19 -10.72 1.36
CA ILE A 37 -5.00 -9.54 1.11
C ILE A 37 -6.41 -9.99 0.72
N TRP A 38 -7.43 -9.37 1.29
CA TRP A 38 -8.82 -9.64 0.97
C TRP A 38 -9.26 -8.78 -0.20
N CYS A 39 -9.71 -9.40 -1.29
CA CYS A 39 -10.33 -8.70 -2.41
C CYS A 39 -11.80 -8.42 -2.08
N VAL A 40 -12.16 -7.14 -1.93
CA VAL A 40 -13.52 -6.75 -1.49
C VAL A 40 -14.58 -7.13 -2.53
N GLN A 41 -14.32 -6.86 -3.81
CA GLN A 41 -15.26 -7.05 -4.91
C GLN A 41 -15.61 -8.53 -5.14
N HIS A 42 -14.65 -9.43 -4.89
CA HIS A 42 -14.80 -10.85 -5.14
C HIS A 42 -15.00 -11.68 -3.86
N GLU A 43 -14.87 -11.06 -2.69
CA GLU A 43 -14.97 -11.73 -1.38
C GLU A 43 -14.05 -12.95 -1.25
N VAL A 44 -12.81 -12.83 -1.74
CA VAL A 44 -11.81 -13.90 -1.70
C VAL A 44 -10.49 -13.43 -1.09
N PRO A 45 -9.80 -14.30 -0.35
CA PRO A 45 -8.42 -14.05 0.07
C PRO A 45 -7.47 -14.28 -1.11
N VAL A 46 -6.45 -13.44 -1.21
CA VAL A 46 -5.36 -13.53 -2.19
C VAL A 46 -4.04 -13.70 -1.45
N TYR A 47 -3.33 -14.78 -1.74
CA TYR A 47 -2.07 -15.10 -1.07
C TYR A 47 -0.91 -14.24 -1.60
N PRO A 48 0.16 -14.05 -0.80
CA PRO A 48 1.34 -13.29 -1.23
C PRO A 48 1.99 -13.77 -2.53
N ASP A 49 1.82 -15.04 -2.92
CA ASP A 49 2.38 -15.57 -4.18
C ASP A 49 1.48 -15.32 -5.39
N ASP A 50 0.23 -14.88 -5.20
CA ASP A 50 -0.76 -14.71 -6.27
C ASP A 50 -0.84 -13.27 -6.80
N PHE A 51 -0.06 -12.35 -6.21
CA PHE A 51 -0.03 -10.95 -6.64
C PHE A 51 1.38 -10.36 -6.67
N GLU A 52 1.52 -9.28 -7.42
CA GLU A 52 2.68 -8.40 -7.43
C GLU A 52 2.29 -7.00 -6.93
N ILE A 53 3.26 -6.32 -6.31
CA ILE A 53 3.15 -4.90 -5.99
C ILE A 53 3.80 -4.16 -7.15
N VAL A 54 2.98 -3.47 -7.93
CA VAL A 54 3.43 -2.76 -9.14
C VAL A 54 4.02 -1.41 -8.79
N GLU A 55 3.41 -0.73 -7.81
CA GLU A 55 3.84 0.59 -7.36
C GLU A 55 3.45 0.83 -5.90
N VAL A 56 4.17 1.73 -5.26
CA VAL A 56 3.95 2.11 -3.87
C VAL A 56 4.01 3.63 -3.77
N HIS A 57 3.13 4.22 -2.98
CA HIS A 57 3.04 5.65 -2.77
C HIS A 57 2.98 5.94 -1.27
N HIS A 58 3.95 6.70 -0.75
CA HIS A 58 3.90 7.21 0.61
C HIS A 58 3.14 8.54 0.63
N CYS A 59 2.06 8.58 1.41
CA CYS A 59 1.26 9.77 1.61
C CYS A 59 1.43 10.25 3.06
N GLY A 60 2.38 11.16 3.27
CA GLY A 60 2.56 11.89 4.51
C GLY A 60 3.91 12.56 4.65
N ALA A 61 4.19 13.12 5.83
CA ALA A 61 5.50 13.76 6.07
C ALA A 61 6.58 12.71 6.34
N GLN A 62 6.26 11.72 7.18
CA GLN A 62 7.16 10.61 7.56
C GLN A 62 6.39 9.28 7.57
N LEU A 63 7.09 8.14 7.41
CA LEU A 63 6.48 6.80 7.35
C LEU A 63 5.87 6.36 8.68
N ASP A 64 6.46 6.75 9.80
CA ASP A 64 6.05 6.41 11.15
C ASP A 64 5.01 7.39 11.73
N GLU A 65 4.68 8.46 11.01
CA GLU A 65 3.70 9.44 11.45
C GLU A 65 2.28 8.85 11.47
N LEU A 66 1.52 9.14 12.53
CA LEU A 66 0.15 8.64 12.68
C LEU A 66 -0.82 9.10 11.60
N SER A 67 -0.55 10.19 10.90
CA SER A 67 -1.40 10.68 9.82
C SER A 67 -1.06 10.02 8.48
N SER A 68 0.11 9.37 8.38
CA SER A 68 0.65 8.82 7.15
C SER A 68 -0.02 7.52 6.73
N CYS A 69 0.01 7.24 5.43
CA CYS A 69 -0.35 5.93 4.90
C CYS A 69 0.52 5.59 3.69
N VAL A 70 0.57 4.29 3.40
CA VAL A 70 1.16 3.74 2.20
C VAL A 70 0.04 3.18 1.33
N ILE A 71 0.02 3.60 0.07
CA ILE A 71 -0.92 3.11 -0.95
C ILE A 71 -0.14 2.21 -1.90
N TYR A 72 -0.61 0.99 -2.08
CA TYR A 72 -0.01 -0.01 -2.96
C TYR A 72 -0.91 -0.19 -4.18
N GLY A 73 -0.33 -0.08 -5.39
CA GLY A 73 -0.95 -0.57 -6.62
C GLY A 73 -0.59 -2.04 -6.79
N ILE A 74 -1.60 -2.90 -6.82
CA ILE A 74 -1.47 -4.36 -6.82
C ILE A 74 -2.02 -4.92 -8.12
N ARG A 75 -1.36 -5.94 -8.66
CA ARG A 75 -1.84 -6.74 -9.79
C ARG A 75 -1.81 -8.22 -9.42
N LEU A 76 -2.86 -8.95 -9.77
CA LEU A 76 -2.88 -10.41 -9.60
C LEU A 76 -2.17 -11.09 -10.78
N TYR A 77 -1.43 -12.17 -10.54
CA TYR A 77 -0.66 -12.82 -11.62
C TYR A 77 -1.55 -13.56 -12.62
N ASN A 78 -2.57 -14.26 -12.13
CA ASN A 78 -3.39 -15.18 -12.92
C ASN A 78 -4.66 -14.52 -13.49
N TYR A 79 -4.84 -13.24 -13.22
CA TYR A 79 -6.05 -12.49 -13.58
C TYR A 79 -5.65 -11.12 -14.09
N ASP A 80 -6.41 -10.55 -15.02
CA ASP A 80 -6.23 -9.15 -15.43
C ASP A 80 -6.92 -8.21 -14.40
N ILE A 81 -6.64 -8.45 -13.12
CA ILE A 81 -7.21 -7.71 -11.99
C ILE A 81 -6.12 -6.82 -11.40
N LYS A 82 -6.45 -5.54 -11.29
CA LYS A 82 -5.64 -4.53 -10.63
C LYS A 82 -6.45 -3.85 -9.54
N GLY A 83 -5.79 -3.51 -8.45
CA GLY A 83 -6.46 -2.85 -7.35
C GLY A 83 -5.53 -2.10 -6.42
N ILE A 84 -6.16 -1.44 -5.46
CA ILE A 84 -5.52 -0.53 -4.53
C ILE A 84 -5.61 -1.14 -3.14
N MET A 85 -4.49 -1.17 -2.44
CA MET A 85 -4.46 -1.43 -1.01
C MET A 85 -3.93 -0.21 -0.29
N MET A 86 -4.70 0.34 0.65
CA MET A 86 -4.20 1.36 1.57
C MET A 86 -3.90 0.73 2.92
N SER A 87 -2.71 0.99 3.46
CA SER A 87 -2.35 0.56 4.80
C SER A 87 -1.57 1.66 5.52
N ARG A 88 -1.62 1.65 6.85
CA ARG A 88 -0.71 2.46 7.66
C ARG A 88 0.59 1.68 7.80
N TYR A 89 1.73 2.37 7.79
CA TYR A 89 3.01 1.67 7.99
C TYR A 89 3.04 0.95 9.35
N THR A 90 2.45 1.56 10.38
CA THR A 90 2.33 0.94 11.71
C THR A 90 1.53 -0.36 11.72
N THR A 91 0.57 -0.53 10.79
CA THR A 91 -0.22 -1.76 10.68
C THR A 91 0.64 -2.96 10.29
N LEU A 92 1.77 -2.73 9.61
CA LEU A 92 2.71 -3.80 9.26
C LEU A 92 3.34 -4.45 10.51
N TYR A 93 3.48 -3.71 11.62
CA TYR A 93 4.07 -4.26 12.85
C TYR A 93 3.13 -5.15 13.66
N ASN A 94 1.81 -5.03 13.45
CA ASN A 94 0.82 -5.71 14.28
C ASN A 94 -0.04 -6.67 13.44
N GLY A 95 0.29 -7.96 13.50
CA GLY A 95 -0.61 -9.02 13.04
C GLY A 95 -0.46 -9.45 11.59
N VAL A 96 0.61 -9.03 10.90
CA VAL A 96 0.95 -9.50 9.56
C VAL A 96 1.92 -10.67 9.65
N SER A 97 1.74 -11.71 8.82
CA SER A 97 2.72 -12.81 8.76
C SER A 97 4.09 -12.30 8.31
N ILE A 98 5.17 -12.97 8.72
CA ILE A 98 6.54 -12.60 8.31
C ILE A 98 6.65 -12.53 6.78
N ARG A 99 6.04 -13.49 6.07
CA ARG A 99 6.09 -13.56 4.62
C ARG A 99 5.40 -12.37 3.95
N MET A 100 4.21 -11.99 4.44
CA MET A 100 3.50 -10.81 3.96
C MET A 100 4.26 -9.52 4.34
N TRP A 101 4.76 -9.44 5.57
CA TRP A 101 5.56 -8.30 6.03
C TRP A 101 6.79 -8.09 5.16
N THR A 102 7.57 -9.13 4.89
CA THR A 102 8.76 -9.05 4.02
C THR A 102 8.40 -8.53 2.64
N LYS A 103 7.31 -9.04 2.03
CA LYS A 103 6.88 -8.59 0.70
C LYS A 103 6.50 -7.10 0.68
N LEU A 104 5.70 -6.65 1.65
CA LEU A 104 5.27 -5.25 1.75
C LEU A 104 6.43 -4.32 2.11
N ASN A 105 7.25 -4.69 3.10
CA ASN A 105 8.37 -3.90 3.58
C ASN A 105 9.44 -3.73 2.50
N ASN A 106 9.76 -4.77 1.73
CA ASN A 106 10.70 -4.67 0.62
C ASN A 106 10.23 -3.66 -0.44
N ALA A 107 8.92 -3.63 -0.73
CA ALA A 107 8.34 -2.67 -1.66
C ALA A 107 8.40 -1.23 -1.12
N VAL A 108 8.21 -1.04 0.19
CA VAL A 108 8.36 0.27 0.84
C VAL A 108 9.84 0.72 0.88
N ALA A 109 10.76 -0.18 1.22
CA ALA A 109 12.20 0.11 1.25
C ALA A 109 12.74 0.52 -0.14
N ALA A 110 12.19 -0.06 -1.20
CA ALA A 110 12.52 0.33 -2.57
C ALA A 110 12.15 1.80 -2.88
N LEU A 111 11.15 2.38 -2.20
CA LEU A 111 10.80 3.80 -2.34
C LEU A 111 11.76 4.74 -1.62
N THR A 112 12.24 4.35 -0.44
CA THR A 112 13.06 5.22 0.41
C THR A 112 14.52 5.30 -0.04
N GLY A 113 14.90 4.56 -1.10
CA GLY A 113 16.28 4.48 -1.56
C GLY A 113 17.20 3.71 -0.59
N GLU A 114 16.65 3.16 0.49
CA GLU A 114 17.34 2.21 1.35
C GLU A 114 17.27 0.82 0.71
N LEU A 115 18.00 0.66 -0.40
CA LEU A 115 18.71 -0.59 -0.63
C LEU A 115 19.81 -0.67 0.45
N ALA A 116 19.41 -0.89 1.70
CA ALA A 116 20.32 -1.31 2.74
C ALA A 116 20.74 -2.73 2.37
N CYS A 117 21.97 -2.83 1.89
CA CYS A 117 22.67 -4.07 1.60
C CYS A 117 22.35 -5.14 2.65
N ALA A 118 21.88 -6.29 2.16
CA ALA A 118 22.00 -7.56 2.86
C ALA A 118 23.47 -7.96 3.01
#